data_AF-A0A2N4SQW7-F1
#
_entry.id   AF-A0A2N4SQW7-F1
#
_cell.length_a   1.000
_cell.length_b   1.000
_cell.length_c   1.000
_cell.angle_alpha   90.00
_cell.angle_beta   90.00
_cell.angle_gamma   90.00
#
_symmetry.space_group_name_H-M   'P 1'
#
loop_
_entity.id
_entity.type
_entity.pdbx_description
1 polymer ?
#
loop_
_entity_poly.entity_id
_entity_poly.type
_entity_poly.pdbx_seq_one_letter_code
_entity_poly.pdbx_strand_id
1 'polypeptide(L)' 'MSTRTIIEINHDFLNRLTQDPAHMLAVLNALKSSFITGMLNHGPVEQGGGIIVLAQRHHSETLKLEVK' A
#
# COMPACT_ATOMS: atom_id res chain seq x y z
N MET A 1 -5.43 -15.30 -9.61
CA MET A 1 -6.29 -14.23 -9.05
C MET A 1 -5.58 -12.90 -9.21
N SER A 2 -6.29 -11.83 -9.60
CA SER A 2 -5.70 -10.49 -9.72
C SER A 2 -6.16 -9.65 -8.53
N THR A 3 -5.22 -9.33 -7.64
CA THR A 3 -5.43 -8.51 -6.44
C THR A 3 -4.97 -7.09 -6.71
N ARG A 4 -5.75 -6.12 -6.26
CA ARG A 4 -5.43 -4.69 -6.31
C ARG A 4 -5.14 -4.21 -4.89
N THR A 5 -4.01 -3.53 -4.71
CA THR A 5 -3.65 -2.87 -3.45
C THR A 5 -3.87 -1.37 -3.63
N ILE A 6 -4.54 -0.74 -2.67
CA ILE A 6 -4.68 0.72 -2.60
C ILE A 6 -3.81 1.20 -1.44
N ILE A 7 -2.92 2.13 -1.75
CA ILE A 7 -2.01 2.75 -0.79
C ILE A 7 -2.19 4.26 -0.77
N GLU A 8 -1.92 4.85 0.38
CA GLU A 8 -1.61 6.26 0.53
C GLU A 8 -0.11 6.41 0.74
N ILE A 9 0.48 7.44 0.15
CA ILE A 9 1.90 7.75 0.31
C ILE A 9 2.09 9.24 0.55
N ASN A 10 2.91 9.57 1.54
CA ASN A 10 3.34 10.94 1.78
C ASN A 10 4.13 11.47 0.57
N HIS A 11 3.80 12.69 0.10
CA HIS A 11 4.41 13.28 -1.10
C HIS A 11 5.93 13.51 -0.98
N ASP A 12 6.42 13.94 0.19
CA ASP A 12 7.86 14.14 0.41
C ASP A 12 8.60 12.80 0.43
N PHE A 13 7.95 11.73 0.89
CA PHE A 13 8.51 10.40 0.79
C PHE A 13 8.49 9.88 -0.65
N LEU A 14 7.40 10.08 -1.39
CA LEU A 14 7.32 9.73 -2.81
C LEU A 14 8.43 10.42 -3.60
N ASN A 15 8.66 11.72 -3.37
CA ASN A 15 9.75 12.46 -4.00
C ASN A 15 11.14 11.87 -3.67
N ARG A 16 11.35 11.37 -2.45
CA ARG A 16 12.61 10.70 -2.09
C ARG A 16 12.75 9.34 -2.77
N LEU A 17 11.67 8.56 -2.85
CA LEU A 17 11.67 7.26 -3.53
C LEU A 17 11.97 7.38 -5.03
N THR A 18 11.52 8.45 -5.70
CA THR A 18 11.82 8.64 -7.13
C THR A 18 13.30 8.93 -7.39
N GLN A 19 14.04 9.40 -6.38
CA GLN A 19 15.50 9.59 -6.47
C GLN A 19 16.29 8.32 -6.14
N ASP A 20 15.65 7.30 -5.55
CA ASP A 20 16.26 6.02 -5.20
C ASP A 20 15.43 4.82 -5.70
N PRO A 21 15.68 4.37 -6.95
CA PRO A 21 14.95 3.26 -7.55
C PRO A 21 15.07 1.93 -6.80
N ALA A 22 16.18 1.70 -6.09
CA ALA A 22 16.40 0.46 -5.33
C ALA A 22 15.50 0.44 -4.10
N HIS A 23 15.42 1.56 -3.38
CA HIS A 23 14.52 1.71 -2.25
C HIS A 23 13.05 1.65 -2.69
N MET A 24 12.69 2.29 -3.80
CA MET A 24 11.34 2.19 -4.37
C MET A 24 10.95 0.73 -4.66
N LEU A 25 11.85 -0.06 -5.25
CA LEU A 25 11.58 -1.47 -5.53
C LEU A 25 11.39 -2.29 -4.24
N ALA A 26 12.20 -2.04 -3.21
CA ALA A 26 12.07 -2.71 -1.90
C ALA A 26 10.69 -2.44 -1.28
N VAL A 27 10.26 -1.17 -1.29
CA VAL A 27 8.93 -0.75 -0.84
C VAL A 27 7.82 -1.46 -1.62
N LEU A 28 7.88 -1.45 -2.96
CA LEU A 28 6.87 -2.10 -3.79
C LEU A 28 6.79 -3.61 -3.57
N ASN A 29 7.90 -4.26 -3.22
CA ASN A 29 7.91 -5.68 -2.89
C ASN A 29 7.29 -5.97 -1.52
N ALA A 30 7.47 -5.09 -0.52
CA ALA A 30 6.82 -5.22 0.78
C ALA A 30 5.28 -5.18 0.65
N LEU A 31 4.76 -4.34 -0.24
CA LEU A 31 3.31 -4.19 -0.50
C LEU A 31 2.63 -5.44 -1.09
N LYS A 32 3.40 -6.42 -1.59
CA LYS A 32 2.88 -7.69 -2.13
C LYS A 32 2.64 -8.75 -1.06
N SER A 33 2.93 -8.46 0.22
CA SER A 33 2.86 -9.45 1.29
C SER A 33 1.43 -9.86 1.63
N SER A 34 1.18 -11.17 1.69
CA SER A 34 -0.06 -11.78 2.17
C SER A 34 -0.37 -11.46 3.64
N PHE A 35 0.65 -11.06 4.42
CA PHE A 35 0.48 -10.59 5.79
C PHE A 35 -0.38 -9.32 5.87
N ILE A 36 -0.27 -8.44 4.88
CA ILE A 36 -1.04 -7.18 4.80
C ILE A 36 -2.54 -7.48 4.67
N THR A 37 -2.92 -8.51 3.92
CA THR A 37 -4.32 -8.93 3.76
C THR A 37 -4.98 -9.26 5.10
N GLY A 38 -4.26 -9.98 5.97
CA GLY A 38 -4.77 -10.35 7.29
C GLY A 38 -4.95 -9.15 8.22
N MET A 39 -3.99 -8.22 8.21
CA MET A 39 -4.04 -7.03 9.06
C MET A 39 -5.07 -6.00 8.64
N LEU A 40 -5.39 -5.92 7.33
CA LEU A 40 -6.40 -4.99 6.81
C LEU A 40 -7.81 -5.21 7.39
N ASN A 41 -8.09 -6.40 7.95
CA ASN A 41 -9.34 -6.64 8.69
C ASN A 41 -9.49 -5.76 9.94
N HIS A 42 -8.38 -5.20 10.44
CA HIS A 42 -8.33 -4.33 11.61
C HIS A 42 -8.19 -2.84 11.24
N GLY A 43 -8.14 -2.51 9.94
CA GLY A 43 -8.01 -1.15 9.44
C GLY A 43 -6.75 -0.92 8.60
N PRO A 44 -6.46 0.35 8.25
CA PRO A 44 -5.28 0.71 7.46
C PRO A 44 -3.98 0.26 8.11
N VAL A 45 -3.02 -0.15 7.27
CA VAL A 45 -1.75 -0.72 7.71
C VAL A 45 -0.59 0.21 7.36
N GLU A 46 0.06 0.75 8.37
CA GLU A 46 1.35 1.44 8.24
C GLU A 46 2.44 0.45 7.79
N GLN A 47 3.14 0.77 6.71
CA GLN A 47 4.28 0.00 6.20
C GLN A 47 5.62 0.72 6.43
N GLY A 48 5.60 1.81 7.22
CA GLY A 48 6.76 2.66 7.45
C GLY A 48 7.04 3.59 6.28
N GLY A 49 7.91 4.57 6.53
CA GLY A 49 8.32 5.55 5.53
C GLY A 49 7.21 6.55 5.12
N GLY A 50 6.01 6.47 5.70
CA GLY A 50 4.86 7.28 5.27
C GLY A 50 4.05 6.62 4.17
N ILE A 51 4.01 5.27 4.14
CA ILE A 51 3.11 4.49 3.30
C ILE A 51 2.08 3.79 4.18
N ILE A 52 0.81 3.95 3.82
CA ILE A 52 -0.32 3.30 4.47
C ILE A 52 -1.05 2.46 3.43
N VAL A 53 -1.24 1.17 3.70
CA VAL A 53 -2.11 0.33 2.88
C VAL A 53 -3.54 0.49 3.37
N LEU A 54 -4.42 0.97 2.50
CA LEU A 54 -5.81 1.23 2.82
C LEU A 54 -6.70 0.02 2.54
N ALA A 55 -6.39 -0.74 1.48
CA ALA A 55 -7.16 -1.91 1.12
C ALA A 55 -6.41 -2.85 0.17
N GLN A 56 -6.84 -4.11 0.19
CA GLN A 56 -6.56 -5.10 -0.84
C GLN A 56 -7.88 -5.74 -1.25
N ARG A 57 -8.09 -5.86 -2.55
CA ARG A 57 -9.34 -6.40 -3.10
C ARG A 57 -9.09 -7.23 -4.33
N HIS A 58 -10.01 -8.12 -4.66
CA HIS A 58 -10.04 -8.71 -5.97
C HIS A 58 -10.38 -7.65 -7.03
N HIS A 59 -9.80 -7.79 -8.22
CA HIS A 59 -9.97 -6.78 -9.29
C HIS A 59 -11.44 -6.55 -9.68
N SER A 60 -12.32 -7.55 -9.51
CA SER A 60 -13.76 -7.47 -9.81
C SER A 60 -14.60 -6.81 -8.71
N GLU A 61 -14.04 -6.62 -7.52
CA GLU A 61 -14.77 -6.05 -6.39
C GLU A 61 -14.82 -4.52 -6.47
N THR A 62 -15.96 -3.94 -6.12
CA THR A 62 -16.09 -2.49 -5.92
C THR A 62 -15.76 -2.16 -4.46
N LEU A 63 -15.05 -1.06 -4.24
CA LEU A 63 -14.66 -0.60 -2.91
C LEU A 63 -14.90 0.90 -2.80
N LYS A 64 -15.52 1.34 -1.70
CA LYS A 64 -15.58 2.75 -1.30
C LYS A 64 -14.61 2.95 -0.14
N LEU A 65 -13.70 3.90 -0.28
CA LEU A 65 -12.76 4.30 0.77
C LEU A 65 -13.15 5.69 1.27
N GLU A 66 -13.17 5.85 2.59
CA GLU A 66 -13.30 7.14 3.25
C GLU A 66 -12.01 7.37 4.04
N VAL A 67 -11.24 8.35 3.59
CA VAL A 67 -9.98 8.77 4.23
C VAL A 67 -10.32 10.01 5.07
N LYS A 68 -9.95 9.99 6.35
CA LYS A 68 -10.22 11.07 7.30
C LYS A 68 -9.00 11.98 7.48
#